data_AF-A0A7D6CBX3-F1
#
_entry.id   AF-A0A7D6CBX3-F1
#
_cell.length_a   1.000
_cell.length_b   1.000
_cell.length_c   1.000
_cell.angle_alpha   90.00
_cell.angle_beta   90.00
_cell.angle_gamma   90.00
#
_symmetry.space_group_name_H-M   'P 1'
#
loop_
_entity.id
_entity.type
_entity.pdbx_description
1 polymer ?
#
loop_
_entity_poly.entity_id
_entity_poly.type
_entity_poly.pdbx_seq_one_letter_code
_entity_poly.pdbx_strand_id
1 'polypeptide(L)'
;MPARRHPRRAPPGGHPVRSEPQRRVRGRQHRPAGGCGVTGAGERSEAPAATAAATGPAADGRLRVCARARWPEPGDTTPPTLPGFVHSAFSPVVAAVADRCLTRRHGARPAPEPVGGRTAVVLVSAAGDRASADHVHSTVAAGGRPGPLFFFQSVPNSVAGHVAARWGLGGPVVCLAPTGDPLAGGTAEAELLLTDGDADEALLILIEQASDDAGAGVAAGAPGQPPGTAAVAVLLGRGDAR
;
A
#
# COMPACT_ATOMS: atom_id res chain seq x y z
N MET A 1 -31.29 -61.98 -40.27
CA MET A 1 -31.35 -61.68 -38.82
C MET A 1 -31.82 -60.23 -38.65
N PRO A 2 -33.08 -59.98 -38.24
CA PRO A 2 -33.67 -58.65 -38.17
C PRO A 2 -33.57 -58.06 -36.75
N ALA A 3 -33.18 -56.80 -36.61
CA ALA A 3 -33.26 -56.08 -35.35
C ALA A 3 -34.35 -55.00 -35.43
N ARG A 4 -35.28 -55.09 -34.47
CA ARG A 4 -36.58 -54.43 -34.37
C ARG A 4 -36.47 -52.93 -34.10
N ARG A 5 -37.39 -52.15 -34.68
CA ARG A 5 -37.78 -50.82 -34.18
C ARG A 5 -38.82 -50.96 -33.08
N HIS A 6 -38.71 -50.17 -32.01
CA HIS A 6 -39.80 -49.65 -31.17
C HIS A 6 -39.25 -48.61 -30.14
N PRO A 7 -40.06 -47.78 -29.48
CA PRO A 7 -40.41 -46.43 -29.91
C PRO A 7 -39.96 -45.31 -28.93
N ARG A 8 -40.20 -44.06 -29.32
CA ARG A 8 -39.99 -42.81 -28.56
C ARG A 8 -40.56 -42.86 -27.13
N ARG A 9 -39.80 -42.32 -26.18
CA ARG A 9 -40.34 -41.68 -24.97
C ARG A 9 -39.58 -40.37 -24.70
N ALA A 10 -40.35 -39.28 -24.59
CA ALA A 10 -39.91 -37.94 -24.21
C ALA A 10 -39.74 -37.84 -22.66
N PRO A 11 -39.09 -36.77 -22.14
CA PRO A 11 -38.47 -36.75 -20.82
C PRO A 11 -39.42 -36.24 -19.72
N PRO A 12 -39.20 -36.58 -18.43
CA PRO A 12 -39.84 -35.88 -17.34
C PRO A 12 -38.91 -34.84 -16.69
N GLY A 13 -39.35 -33.58 -16.76
CA GLY A 13 -39.32 -32.62 -15.64
C GLY A 13 -38.01 -32.36 -14.90
N GLY A 14 -37.24 -31.38 -15.40
CA GLY A 14 -36.31 -30.59 -14.59
C GLY A 14 -36.88 -29.18 -14.36
N HIS A 15 -36.86 -28.73 -13.11
CA HIS A 15 -37.51 -27.55 -12.56
C HIS A 15 -37.35 -26.22 -13.36
N PRO A 16 -38.35 -25.32 -13.33
CA PRO A 16 -38.24 -24.01 -13.93
C PRO A 16 -37.20 -23.15 -13.18
N VAL A 17 -36.16 -22.75 -13.91
CA VAL A 17 -35.24 -21.69 -13.50
C VAL A 17 -36.07 -20.41 -13.33
N ARG A 18 -36.15 -19.90 -12.10
CA ARG A 18 -36.67 -18.56 -11.82
C ARG A 18 -35.80 -17.55 -12.56
N SER A 19 -36.37 -16.95 -13.60
CA SER A 19 -35.84 -15.76 -14.25
C SER A 19 -35.98 -14.57 -13.30
N GLU A 20 -34.88 -14.23 -12.63
CA GLU A 20 -34.75 -13.02 -11.82
C GLU A 20 -34.66 -11.80 -12.75
N PRO A 21 -35.44 -10.73 -12.53
CA PRO A 21 -35.46 -9.59 -13.43
C PRO A 21 -34.18 -8.77 -13.27
N GLN A 22 -33.32 -8.79 -14.30
CA GLN A 22 -32.17 -7.90 -14.39
C GLN A 22 -32.63 -6.44 -14.31
N ARG A 23 -32.28 -5.79 -13.21
CA ARG A 23 -32.47 -4.36 -12.99
C ARG A 23 -31.64 -3.61 -14.02
N ARG A 24 -32.31 -3.06 -15.04
CA ARG A 24 -31.72 -2.19 -16.07
C ARG A 24 -30.99 -1.03 -15.39
N VAL A 25 -29.67 -1.08 -15.37
CA VAL A 25 -28.83 0.09 -15.09
C VAL A 25 -28.95 1.00 -16.31
N ARG A 26 -29.58 2.17 -16.11
CA ARG A 26 -29.68 3.20 -17.14
C ARG A 26 -28.28 3.73 -17.44
N GLY A 27 -27.75 3.37 -18.61
CA GLY A 27 -26.51 3.95 -19.14
C GLY A 27 -26.68 5.45 -19.34
N ARG A 28 -25.92 6.24 -18.57
CA ARG A 28 -25.78 7.67 -18.78
C ARG A 28 -24.76 7.86 -19.90
N GLN A 29 -25.26 8.19 -21.09
CA GLN A 29 -24.45 8.51 -22.26
C GLN A 29 -23.70 9.82 -22.00
N HIS A 30 -22.37 9.76 -21.87
CA HIS A 30 -21.51 10.94 -22.01
C HIS A 30 -21.21 11.12 -23.49
N ARG A 31 -21.72 12.20 -24.08
CA ARG A 31 -21.30 12.68 -25.41
C ARG A 31 -19.82 13.11 -25.34
N PRO A 32 -18.97 12.73 -26.31
CA PRO A 32 -17.69 13.36 -26.49
C PRO A 32 -17.88 14.71 -27.21
N ALA A 33 -17.34 15.79 -26.65
CA ALA A 33 -17.01 16.99 -27.39
C ALA A 33 -15.68 16.77 -28.12
N GLY A 34 -15.57 17.32 -29.34
CA GLY A 34 -14.44 17.20 -30.26
C GLY A 34 -13.10 17.58 -29.65
N GLY A 35 -11.96 17.37 -30.31
CA GLY A 35 -11.70 17.17 -31.72
C GLY A 35 -10.18 17.23 -31.89
N CYS A 36 -9.72 16.67 -32.99
CA CYS A 36 -8.33 16.39 -33.32
C CYS A 36 -7.45 17.64 -33.45
N GLY A 37 -6.18 17.52 -33.07
CA GLY A 37 -5.11 18.49 -33.36
C GLY A 37 -3.74 17.86 -33.13
N VAL A 38 -3.24 17.14 -34.13
CA VAL A 38 -1.86 16.63 -34.18
C VAL A 38 -1.04 17.63 -35.00
N THR A 39 0.01 18.21 -34.41
CA THR A 39 1.16 18.79 -35.12
C THR A 39 2.43 18.48 -34.35
N GLY A 40 3.48 18.14 -35.09
CA GLY A 40 4.69 17.50 -34.60
C GLY A 40 5.85 18.44 -34.30
N ALA A 41 6.84 17.81 -33.67
CA ALA A 41 8.30 17.99 -33.75
C ALA A 41 8.92 19.39 -33.66
N GLY A 42 9.80 19.51 -32.66
CA GLY A 42 11.03 20.30 -32.74
C GLY A 42 11.02 21.57 -31.89
N GLU A 43 11.76 21.56 -30.78
CA GLU A 43 13.03 22.30 -30.64
C GLU A 43 13.47 22.38 -29.17
N ARG A 44 14.79 22.30 -28.98
CA ARG A 44 15.49 22.49 -27.71
C ARG A 44 15.51 23.98 -27.37
N SER A 45 15.22 24.34 -26.12
CA SER A 45 15.59 25.64 -25.58
C SER A 45 15.79 25.57 -24.06
N GLU A 46 16.99 25.95 -23.63
CA GLU A 46 17.43 26.07 -22.24
C GLU A 46 16.84 27.31 -21.53
N ALA A 47 16.36 27.08 -20.30
CA ALA A 47 16.39 27.95 -19.10
C ALA A 47 15.68 29.34 -19.15
N PRO A 48 15.14 29.88 -18.02
CA PRO A 48 15.87 30.04 -16.76
C PRO A 48 15.12 29.63 -15.48
N ALA A 49 15.91 29.47 -14.43
CA ALA A 49 15.51 29.26 -13.04
C ALA A 49 14.54 30.35 -12.55
N ALA A 50 13.39 29.92 -12.05
CA ALA A 50 12.49 30.74 -11.26
C ALA A 50 12.63 30.37 -9.79
N THR A 51 13.37 31.22 -9.08
CA THR A 51 13.36 31.35 -7.62
C THR A 51 11.94 31.67 -7.16
N ALA A 52 11.31 30.77 -6.42
CA ALA A 52 10.13 31.08 -5.62
C ALA A 52 10.36 30.55 -4.21
N ALA A 53 10.78 31.46 -3.34
CA ALA A 53 10.81 31.24 -1.90
C ALA A 53 9.38 31.03 -1.41
N ALA A 54 9.07 29.82 -0.96
CA ALA A 54 7.91 29.57 -0.11
C ALA A 54 8.34 29.82 1.33
N THR A 55 8.33 31.08 1.75
CA THR A 55 8.36 31.43 3.18
C THR A 55 6.96 31.21 3.74
N GLY A 56 6.63 29.95 4.06
CA GLY A 56 5.58 29.66 5.02
C GLY A 56 6.11 29.89 6.43
N PRO A 57 5.29 30.31 7.40
CA PRO A 57 5.74 30.42 8.78
C PRO A 57 6.23 29.04 9.24
N ALA A 58 7.49 28.97 9.68
CA ALA A 58 8.05 27.77 10.29
C ALA A 58 7.21 27.45 11.54
N ALA A 59 6.34 26.44 11.43
CA ALA A 59 5.73 25.84 12.59
C ALA A 59 6.86 25.14 13.34
N ASP A 60 7.36 25.76 14.41
CA ASP A 60 8.30 25.17 15.37
C ASP A 60 7.63 24.03 16.20
N GLY A 61 6.74 23.26 15.58
CA GLY A 61 6.07 22.11 16.15
C GLY A 61 6.92 20.87 15.96
N ARG A 62 7.98 20.71 16.77
CA ARG A 62 8.81 19.50 16.75
C ARG A 62 7.91 18.27 16.86
N LEU A 63 7.98 17.36 15.89
CA LEU A 63 7.23 16.11 15.94
C LEU A 63 7.56 15.32 17.23
N ARG A 64 6.51 14.89 17.95
CA ARG A 64 6.63 14.01 19.11
C ARG A 64 6.51 12.57 18.66
N VAL A 65 7.49 11.74 19.04
CA VAL A 65 7.38 10.28 18.89
C VAL A 65 6.49 9.72 20.00
N CYS A 66 5.34 9.17 19.64
CA CYS A 66 4.38 8.56 20.56
C CYS A 66 4.64 7.07 20.79
N ALA A 67 5.11 6.35 19.77
CA ALA A 67 5.54 4.96 19.87
C ALA A 67 6.52 4.60 18.73
N ARG A 68 7.30 3.53 18.92
CA ARG A 68 8.19 2.97 17.89
C ARG A 68 8.15 1.45 17.91
N ALA A 69 8.35 0.85 16.75
CA ALA A 69 8.60 -0.57 16.59
C ALA A 69 9.57 -0.80 15.44
N ARG A 70 10.26 -1.94 15.47
CA ARG A 70 11.07 -2.40 14.34
C ARG A 70 10.78 -3.85 14.04
N TRP A 71 11.20 -4.28 12.87
CA TRP A 71 11.29 -5.67 12.47
C TRP A 71 12.65 -5.92 11.82
N PRO A 72 13.36 -7.01 12.17
CA PRO A 72 13.08 -7.88 13.31
C PRO A 72 13.46 -7.23 14.66
N GLU A 73 12.79 -7.64 15.74
CA GLU A 73 13.24 -7.50 17.13
C GLU A 73 13.76 -8.85 17.66
N PRO A 74 14.52 -8.90 18.77
CA PRO A 74 14.99 -10.17 19.34
C PRO A 74 13.84 -11.16 19.58
N GLY A 75 13.96 -12.37 19.04
CA GLY A 75 12.94 -13.41 19.09
C GLY A 75 12.06 -13.50 17.83
N ASP A 76 12.11 -12.50 16.95
CA ASP A 76 11.45 -12.58 15.64
C ASP A 76 12.21 -13.55 14.72
N THR A 77 11.46 -14.43 14.05
CA THR A 77 11.99 -15.39 13.08
C THR A 77 11.33 -15.20 11.72
N THR A 78 10.02 -15.41 11.65
CA THR A 78 9.22 -15.23 10.43
C THR A 78 8.03 -14.32 10.75
N PRO A 79 7.68 -13.37 9.86
CA PRO A 79 6.51 -12.53 10.07
C PRO A 79 5.25 -13.40 10.13
N PRO A 80 4.26 -13.04 10.98
CA PRO A 80 2.98 -13.71 11.01
C PRO A 80 2.32 -13.72 9.63
N THR A 81 1.65 -14.81 9.27
CA THR A 81 0.92 -14.90 8.00
C THR A 81 -0.18 -13.84 7.94
N LEU A 82 -0.28 -13.15 6.80
CA LEU A 82 -1.28 -12.13 6.57
C LEU A 82 -2.26 -12.59 5.48
N PRO A 83 -3.53 -12.89 5.81
CA PRO A 83 -4.51 -13.32 4.82
C PRO A 83 -4.61 -12.33 3.65
N GLY A 84 -4.55 -12.86 2.43
CA GLY A 84 -4.55 -12.05 1.20
C GLY A 84 -3.17 -11.55 0.75
N PHE A 85 -2.12 -11.75 1.55
CA PHE A 85 -0.74 -11.38 1.22
C PHE A 85 0.19 -12.58 1.44
N VAL A 86 0.27 -13.45 0.42
CA VAL A 86 0.87 -14.79 0.58
C VAL A 86 2.19 -14.96 -0.14
N HIS A 87 2.54 -14.05 -1.06
CA HIS A 87 3.68 -14.21 -1.95
C HIS A 87 5.00 -13.66 -1.37
N SER A 88 4.93 -12.54 -0.66
CA SER A 88 6.09 -11.79 -0.18
C SER A 88 6.01 -11.53 1.32
N ALA A 89 7.18 -11.43 1.96
CA ALA A 89 7.29 -11.02 3.36
C ALA A 89 7.04 -9.50 3.55
N PHE A 90 7.04 -8.69 2.48
CA PHE A 90 6.85 -7.24 2.54
C PHE A 90 5.60 -6.86 3.34
N SER A 91 4.42 -7.28 2.88
CA SER A 91 3.15 -6.92 3.52
C SER A 91 2.97 -7.53 4.92
N PRO A 92 3.28 -8.82 5.17
CA PRO A 92 3.33 -9.37 6.52
C PRO A 92 4.22 -8.58 7.49
N VAL A 93 5.40 -8.12 7.07
CA VAL A 93 6.29 -7.32 7.91
C VAL A 93 5.72 -5.93 8.17
N VAL A 94 5.19 -5.24 7.15
CA VAL A 94 4.49 -3.94 7.32
C VAL A 94 3.39 -4.07 8.37
N ALA A 95 2.52 -5.08 8.23
CA ALA A 95 1.43 -5.30 9.16
C ALA A 95 1.94 -5.62 10.58
N ALA A 96 2.96 -6.47 10.72
CA ALA A 96 3.51 -6.84 12.01
C ALA A 96 4.15 -5.65 12.75
N VAL A 97 4.95 -4.84 12.06
CA VAL A 97 5.62 -3.68 12.67
C VAL A 97 4.61 -2.57 13.02
N ALA A 98 3.60 -2.36 12.18
CA ALA A 98 2.49 -1.45 12.46
C ALA A 98 1.68 -1.91 13.68
N ASP A 99 1.29 -3.19 13.71
CA ASP A 99 0.51 -3.77 14.82
C ASP A 99 1.26 -3.62 16.15
N ARG A 100 2.56 -3.88 16.14
CA ARG A 100 3.44 -3.72 17.30
C ARG A 100 3.53 -2.25 17.74
N CYS A 101 3.69 -1.32 16.80
CA CYS A 101 3.78 0.11 17.11
C CYS A 101 2.49 0.64 17.74
N LEU A 102 1.35 0.32 17.12
CA LEU A 102 0.03 0.77 17.57
C LEU A 102 -0.39 0.09 18.87
N THR A 103 -0.05 -1.19 19.07
CA THR A 103 -0.27 -1.90 20.35
C THR A 103 0.49 -1.23 21.49
N ARG A 104 1.73 -0.79 21.27
CA ARG A 104 2.51 -0.07 22.29
C ARG A 104 1.86 1.25 22.71
N ARG A 105 1.17 1.93 21.79
CA ARG A 105 0.48 3.19 22.06
C ARG A 105 -0.92 3.00 22.64
N HIS A 106 -1.72 2.14 22.03
CA HIS A 106 -3.18 2.06 22.24
C HIS A 106 -3.62 0.76 22.95
N GLY A 107 -2.72 -0.21 23.12
CA GLY A 107 -2.99 -1.48 23.79
C GLY A 107 -3.71 -2.51 22.91
N ALA A 108 -4.89 -2.17 22.39
CA ALA A 108 -5.70 -3.09 21.58
C ALA A 108 -6.34 -2.38 20.39
N ARG A 109 -6.82 -3.18 19.43
CA ARG A 109 -7.58 -2.73 18.26
C ARG A 109 -9.07 -2.60 18.58
N PRO A 110 -9.81 -1.68 17.94
CA PRO A 110 -9.29 -0.57 17.13
C PRO A 110 -8.63 0.50 18.01
N ALA A 111 -7.91 1.44 17.38
CA ALA A 111 -7.42 2.63 18.09
C ALA A 111 -8.61 3.42 18.67
N PRO A 112 -8.45 4.05 19.85
CA PRO A 112 -9.54 4.77 20.51
C PRO A 112 -9.96 6.00 19.71
N GLU A 113 -11.26 6.30 19.68
CA GLU A 113 -11.78 7.56 19.13
C GLU A 113 -11.54 8.73 20.12
N PRO A 114 -11.31 9.96 19.65
CA PRO A 114 -11.26 10.37 18.23
C PRO A 114 -9.91 10.10 17.53
N VAL A 115 -8.93 9.51 18.23
CA VAL A 115 -7.55 9.35 17.73
C VAL A 115 -7.49 8.46 16.50
N GLY A 116 -8.20 7.32 16.52
CA GLY A 116 -8.28 6.40 15.38
C GLY A 116 -8.74 7.10 14.10
N GLY A 117 -9.91 7.75 14.15
CA GLY A 117 -10.46 8.52 13.04
C GLY A 117 -9.54 9.64 12.49
N ARG A 118 -8.48 10.01 13.22
CA ARG A 118 -7.57 11.11 12.92
C ARG A 118 -6.11 10.70 12.77
N THR A 119 -5.83 9.40 12.65
CA THR A 119 -4.47 8.89 12.46
C THR A 119 -4.19 8.61 10.99
N ALA A 120 -3.18 9.25 10.42
CA ALA A 120 -2.68 8.97 9.07
C ALA A 120 -1.78 7.73 9.03
N VAL A 121 -1.62 7.14 7.84
CA VAL A 121 -0.64 6.09 7.56
C VAL A 121 0.25 6.54 6.41
N VAL A 122 1.56 6.59 6.66
CA VAL A 122 2.58 6.91 5.66
C VAL A 122 3.50 5.71 5.51
N LEU A 123 3.47 5.05 4.36
CA LEU A 123 4.34 3.91 4.05
C LEU A 123 5.42 4.32 3.05
N VAL A 124 6.68 4.12 3.42
CA VAL A 124 7.84 4.53 2.63
C VAL A 124 8.63 3.30 2.23
N SER A 125 8.83 3.14 0.92
CA SER A 125 9.71 2.13 0.36
C SER A 125 10.20 2.57 -1.02
N ALA A 126 11.51 2.59 -1.22
CA ALA A 126 12.16 2.91 -2.48
C ALA A 126 11.96 1.79 -3.50
N ALA A 127 12.09 0.53 -3.08
CA ALA A 127 11.98 -0.62 -3.96
C ALA A 127 10.56 -1.20 -4.06
N GLY A 128 9.68 -0.90 -3.10
CA GLY A 128 8.40 -1.58 -2.97
C GLY A 128 8.56 -3.08 -2.69
N ASP A 129 7.56 -3.87 -3.09
CA ASP A 129 7.59 -5.33 -2.96
C ASP A 129 8.36 -5.98 -4.12
N ARG A 130 9.68 -6.12 -3.96
CA ARG A 130 10.58 -6.71 -4.96
C ARG A 130 10.21 -8.14 -5.29
N ALA A 131 9.95 -8.96 -4.28
CA ALA A 131 9.62 -10.38 -4.50
C ALA A 131 8.35 -10.54 -5.36
N SER A 132 7.37 -9.66 -5.17
CA SER A 132 6.19 -9.62 -6.03
C SER A 132 6.49 -9.10 -7.44
N ALA A 133 7.33 -8.06 -7.55
CA ALA A 133 7.75 -7.51 -8.85
C ALA A 133 8.53 -8.55 -9.69
N ASP A 134 9.46 -9.27 -9.08
CA ASP A 134 10.28 -10.31 -9.72
C ASP A 134 9.42 -11.50 -10.18
N HIS A 135 8.39 -11.85 -9.40
CA HIS A 135 7.43 -12.86 -9.79
C HIS A 135 6.59 -12.43 -11.01
N VAL A 136 6.13 -11.19 -11.03
CA VAL A 136 5.42 -10.64 -12.20
C VAL A 136 6.34 -10.66 -13.42
N HIS A 137 7.58 -10.19 -13.26
CA HIS A 137 8.57 -10.17 -14.33
C HIS A 137 8.83 -11.56 -14.91
N SER A 138 9.19 -12.53 -14.05
CA SER A 138 9.46 -13.91 -14.47
C SER A 138 8.25 -14.59 -15.11
N THR A 139 7.04 -14.39 -14.56
CA THR A 139 5.80 -14.94 -15.12
C THR A 139 5.55 -14.41 -16.54
N VAL A 140 5.72 -13.11 -16.75
CA VAL A 140 5.52 -12.49 -18.06
C VAL A 140 6.62 -12.91 -19.04
N ALA A 141 7.88 -12.98 -18.62
CA ALA A 141 9.00 -13.44 -19.44
C ALA A 141 8.79 -14.89 -19.93
N ALA A 142 8.15 -15.74 -19.11
CA ALA A 142 7.76 -17.10 -19.48
C ALA A 142 6.48 -17.18 -20.36
N GLY A 143 5.92 -16.04 -20.80
CA GLY A 143 4.69 -15.98 -21.60
C GLY A 143 3.40 -16.16 -20.80
N GLY A 144 3.49 -16.19 -19.47
CA GLY A 144 2.35 -16.32 -18.56
C GLY A 144 1.67 -14.98 -18.26
N ARG A 145 0.63 -15.04 -17.42
CA ARG A 145 -0.07 -13.87 -16.88
C ARG A 145 -0.28 -14.05 -15.38
N PRO A 146 0.17 -13.11 -14.53
CA PRO A 146 -0.13 -13.16 -13.10
C PRO A 146 -1.64 -13.19 -12.86
N GLY A 147 -2.07 -13.92 -11.84
CA GLY A 147 -3.49 -14.01 -11.48
C GLY A 147 -4.06 -12.62 -11.11
N PRO A 148 -5.34 -12.31 -11.39
CA PRO A 148 -5.91 -10.99 -11.12
C PRO A 148 -5.81 -10.53 -9.67
N LEU A 149 -5.89 -11.48 -8.73
CA LEU A 149 -5.76 -11.19 -7.29
C LEU A 149 -4.33 -10.81 -6.88
N PHE A 150 -3.33 -11.14 -7.69
CA PHE A 150 -1.93 -10.85 -7.40
C PHE A 150 -1.66 -9.34 -7.35
N PHE A 151 -2.31 -8.56 -8.22
CA PHE A 151 -2.17 -7.11 -8.25
C PHE A 151 -2.62 -6.44 -6.95
N PHE A 152 -3.63 -7.00 -6.28
CA PHE A 152 -4.10 -6.46 -5.00
C PHE A 152 -3.10 -6.70 -3.88
N GLN A 153 -2.33 -7.78 -3.91
CA GLN A 153 -1.31 -8.04 -2.87
C GLN A 153 0.04 -7.39 -3.17
N SER A 154 0.32 -7.04 -4.43
CA SER A 154 1.64 -6.58 -4.89
C SER A 154 1.88 -5.07 -4.79
N VAL A 155 0.86 -4.27 -4.46
CA VAL A 155 0.99 -2.80 -4.36
C VAL A 155 1.09 -2.35 -2.90
N PRO A 156 2.07 -1.50 -2.53
CA PRO A 156 2.26 -1.04 -1.15
C PRO A 156 1.00 -0.42 -0.50
N ASN A 157 0.20 0.28 -1.31
CA ASN A 157 -1.06 0.88 -0.87
C ASN A 157 -2.03 -0.14 -0.24
N SER A 158 -2.02 -1.39 -0.70
CA SER A 158 -2.94 -2.41 -0.20
C SER A 158 -2.67 -2.80 1.23
N VAL A 159 -1.41 -2.94 1.63
CA VAL A 159 -1.07 -3.27 3.01
C VAL A 159 -1.22 -2.04 3.93
N ALA A 160 -0.95 -0.83 3.44
CA ALA A 160 -1.23 0.39 4.18
C ALA A 160 -2.72 0.54 4.47
N GLY A 161 -3.58 0.30 3.46
CA GLY A 161 -5.03 0.26 3.62
C GLY A 161 -5.51 -0.87 4.54
N HIS A 162 -4.87 -2.04 4.48
CA HIS A 162 -5.14 -3.14 5.42
C HIS A 162 -4.89 -2.73 6.88
N VAL A 163 -3.74 -2.10 7.15
CA VAL A 163 -3.39 -1.60 8.48
C VAL A 163 -4.43 -0.58 8.96
N ALA A 164 -4.77 0.40 8.12
CA ALA A 164 -5.76 1.42 8.43
C ALA A 164 -7.12 0.80 8.78
N ALA A 165 -7.65 -0.08 7.92
CA ALA A 165 -8.92 -0.75 8.15
C ALA A 165 -8.93 -1.59 9.43
N ARG A 166 -7.84 -2.31 9.71
CA ARG A 166 -7.75 -3.22 10.87
C ARG A 166 -7.63 -2.48 12.20
N TRP A 167 -7.06 -1.28 12.19
CA TRP A 167 -6.88 -0.45 13.38
C TRP A 167 -7.93 0.67 13.52
N GLY A 168 -8.83 0.84 12.55
CA GLY A 168 -9.80 1.94 12.56
C GLY A 168 -9.14 3.29 12.35
N LEU A 169 -8.10 3.36 11.51
CA LEU A 169 -7.40 4.60 11.20
C LEU A 169 -8.12 5.33 10.08
N GLY A 170 -8.65 6.52 10.37
CA GLY A 170 -9.49 7.31 9.46
C GLY A 170 -8.77 8.45 8.75
N GLY A 171 -7.49 8.70 9.06
CA GLY A 171 -6.68 9.72 8.41
C GLY A 171 -6.18 9.30 7.02
N PRO A 172 -5.45 10.19 6.32
CA PRO A 172 -4.89 9.91 5.00
C PRO A 172 -3.99 8.67 4.97
N VAL A 173 -4.04 7.92 3.87
CA VAL A 173 -3.15 6.79 3.59
C VAL A 173 -2.28 7.16 2.38
N VAL A 174 -0.98 7.32 2.62
CA VAL A 174 0.00 7.77 1.63
C VAL A 174 1.12 6.74 1.52
N CYS A 175 1.53 6.41 0.29
CA CYS A 175 2.75 5.65 0.05
C CYS A 175 3.75 6.47 -0.75
N LEU A 176 5.02 6.45 -0.33
CA LEU A 176 6.10 7.21 -0.93
C LEU A 176 7.19 6.28 -1.45
N ALA A 177 7.64 6.56 -2.67
CA ALA A 177 8.87 6.00 -3.23
C ALA A 177 9.96 7.10 -3.20
N PRO A 178 10.79 7.14 -2.15
CA PRO A 178 11.76 8.21 -1.98
C PRO A 178 12.89 8.11 -3.00
N THR A 179 13.37 9.26 -3.48
CA THR A 179 14.58 9.39 -4.33
C THR A 179 15.82 9.78 -3.53
N GLY A 180 15.65 10.19 -2.27
CA GLY A 180 16.70 10.56 -1.32
C GLY A 180 16.58 9.77 -0.01
N ASP A 181 16.84 10.42 1.12
CA ASP A 181 16.69 9.78 2.45
C ASP A 181 15.22 9.40 2.72
N PRO A 182 14.89 8.10 2.84
CA PRO A 182 13.53 7.64 3.12
C PRO A 182 12.97 8.21 4.42
N LEU A 183 13.81 8.37 5.46
CA LEU A 183 13.35 8.88 6.75
C LEU A 183 13.03 10.37 6.68
N ALA A 184 13.88 11.17 6.08
CA ALA A 184 13.59 12.58 5.85
C ALA A 184 12.32 12.77 5.03
N GLY A 185 12.17 12.05 3.91
CA GLY A 185 10.98 12.15 3.05
C GLY A 185 9.68 11.75 3.77
N GLY A 186 9.70 10.61 4.48
CA GLY A 186 8.54 10.16 5.25
C GLY A 186 8.20 11.06 6.44
N THR A 187 9.21 11.63 7.10
CA THR A 187 9.01 12.55 8.23
C THR A 187 8.44 13.88 7.75
N ALA A 188 8.93 14.41 6.63
CA ALA A 188 8.41 15.63 6.03
C ALA A 188 6.94 15.49 5.62
N GLU A 189 6.56 14.35 5.00
CA GLU A 189 5.16 14.08 4.67
C GLU A 189 4.28 13.99 5.93
N ALA A 190 4.74 13.27 6.96
CA ALA A 190 4.02 13.20 8.23
C ALA A 190 3.86 14.58 8.88
N GLU A 191 4.88 15.43 8.80
CA GLU A 191 4.83 16.80 9.30
C GLU A 191 3.81 17.66 8.55
N LEU A 192 3.70 17.52 7.22
CA LEU A 192 2.70 18.22 6.41
C LEU A 192 1.28 17.81 6.81
N LEU A 193 1.00 16.50 6.86
CA LEU A 193 -0.32 15.98 7.23
C LEU A 193 -0.77 16.43 8.62
N LEU A 194 0.18 16.47 9.56
CA LEU A 194 -0.06 16.98 10.89
C LEU A 194 -0.27 18.49 10.83
N THR A 195 0.60 19.24 10.15
CA THR A 195 0.57 20.72 10.14
C THR A 195 -0.74 21.26 9.55
N ASP A 196 -1.18 20.69 8.43
CA ASP A 196 -2.40 21.08 7.73
C ASP A 196 -3.68 20.65 8.47
N GLY A 197 -3.54 19.81 9.50
CA GLY A 197 -4.68 19.31 10.27
C GLY A 197 -5.46 18.22 9.54
N ASP A 198 -4.86 17.55 8.56
CA ASP A 198 -5.43 16.36 7.94
C ASP A 198 -5.40 15.16 8.89
N ALA A 199 -4.44 15.14 9.83
CA ALA A 199 -4.34 14.16 10.89
C ALA A 199 -3.82 14.78 12.21
N ASP A 200 -4.05 14.08 13.33
CA ASP A 200 -3.56 14.46 14.66
C ASP A 200 -2.38 13.56 15.10
N GLU A 201 -2.33 12.32 14.59
CA GLU A 201 -1.19 11.41 14.67
C GLU A 201 -0.89 10.83 13.27
N ALA A 202 0.35 10.44 13.01
CA ALA A 202 0.78 9.83 11.75
C ALA A 202 1.65 8.59 12.03
N LEU A 203 1.19 7.43 11.55
CA LEU A 203 1.97 6.19 11.56
C LEU A 203 2.89 6.16 10.34
N LEU A 204 4.15 6.49 10.55
CA LEU A 204 5.21 6.39 9.55
C LEU A 204 5.82 4.98 9.57
N ILE A 205 5.81 4.29 8.44
CA ILE A 205 6.39 2.96 8.26
C ILE A 205 7.44 3.03 7.16
N LEU A 206 8.67 2.66 7.48
CA LEU A 206 9.76 2.50 6.52
C LEU A 206 10.04 1.01 6.36
N ILE A 207 10.13 0.53 5.13
CA ILE A 207 10.40 -0.88 4.86
C ILE A 207 11.27 -1.04 3.62
N GLU A 208 12.28 -1.90 3.73
CA GLU A 208 13.05 -2.37 2.58
C GLU A 208 13.30 -3.87 2.68
N GLN A 209 13.39 -4.49 1.51
CA GLN A 209 13.85 -5.86 1.37
C GLN A 209 15.32 -5.80 0.97
N ALA A 210 16.20 -6.45 1.73
CA ALA A 210 17.60 -6.56 1.33
C ALA A 210 17.66 -7.10 -0.11
N SER A 211 18.33 -6.38 -0.99
CA SER A 211 18.69 -6.93 -2.29
C SER A 211 19.74 -8.02 -2.08
N ASP A 212 19.65 -9.10 -2.85
CA ASP A 212 20.69 -10.15 -2.87
C ASP A 212 22.06 -9.56 -3.24
N ASP A 213 22.07 -8.41 -3.93
CA ASP A 213 23.22 -7.52 -4.07
C ASP A 213 23.14 -6.39 -3.04
N ALA A 214 23.97 -6.44 -2.00
CA ALA A 214 24.01 -5.48 -0.91
C ALA A 214 24.21 -4.03 -1.41
N GLY A 215 23.16 -3.22 -1.41
CA GLY A 215 23.22 -1.83 -1.87
C GLY A 215 21.96 -1.02 -1.56
N ALA A 216 22.03 -0.30 -0.44
CA ALA A 216 21.24 0.88 -0.03
C ALA A 216 19.78 0.67 0.45
N GLY A 217 19.46 1.28 1.62
CA GLY A 217 18.13 1.85 1.84
C GLY A 217 17.51 1.77 3.23
N VAL A 218 17.84 0.73 4.01
CA VAL A 218 17.67 0.63 5.46
C VAL A 218 18.94 -0.12 5.86
N ALA A 219 19.65 0.26 6.92
CA ALA A 219 20.81 -0.52 7.33
C ALA A 219 20.38 -1.98 7.49
N ALA A 220 20.73 -2.82 6.49
CA ALA A 220 20.71 -4.26 6.62
C ALA A 220 21.40 -4.53 7.96
N GLY A 221 20.73 -5.33 8.79
CA GLY A 221 20.88 -5.28 10.25
C GLY A 221 22.32 -5.29 10.76
N ALA A 222 22.46 -5.03 12.06
CA ALA A 222 23.75 -5.12 12.76
C ALA A 222 24.60 -6.30 12.23
N PRO A 223 25.93 -6.13 12.09
CA PRO A 223 26.80 -7.14 11.48
C PRO A 223 26.51 -8.53 12.06
N GLY A 224 26.03 -9.44 11.20
CA GLY A 224 25.55 -10.77 11.57
C GLY A 224 24.05 -11.04 11.30
N GLN A 225 23.25 -10.06 10.88
CA GLN A 225 21.86 -10.29 10.48
C GLN A 225 21.79 -10.89 9.05
N PRO A 226 21.08 -12.00 8.81
CA PRO A 226 20.90 -12.54 7.45
C PRO A 226 20.14 -11.56 6.55
N PRO A 227 20.34 -11.60 5.22
CA PRO A 227 19.54 -10.84 4.27
C PRO A 227 18.05 -11.12 4.52
N GLY A 228 17.24 -10.08 4.58
CA GLY A 228 15.85 -10.18 4.99
C GLY A 228 15.09 -8.87 4.83
N THR A 229 13.79 -8.93 5.06
CA THR A 229 12.94 -7.74 5.10
C THR A 229 13.11 -7.02 6.43
N ALA A 230 13.48 -5.74 6.39
CA ALA A 230 13.63 -4.89 7.58
C ALA A 230 12.63 -3.75 7.52
N ALA A 231 12.04 -3.43 8.67
CA ALA A 231 11.09 -2.33 8.75
C ALA A 231 11.16 -1.60 10.09
N VAL A 232 10.77 -0.33 10.08
CA VAL A 232 10.61 0.51 11.27
C VAL A 232 9.26 1.21 11.17
N ALA A 233 8.48 1.16 12.25
CA ALA A 233 7.28 1.98 12.41
C ALA A 233 7.48 3.00 13.53
N VAL A 234 7.09 4.23 13.28
CA VAL A 234 7.12 5.34 14.23
C VAL A 234 5.76 6.01 14.19
N LEU A 235 5.10 6.06 15.34
CA LEU A 235 3.89 6.86 15.50
C LEU A 235 4.29 8.26 15.94
N LEU A 236 3.97 9.24 15.12
CA LEU A 236 4.28 10.65 15.29
C LEU A 236 3.01 11.41 15.68
N GLY A 237 3.14 12.43 16.51
CA GLY A 237 2.08 13.40 16.78
C GLY A 237 2.66 14.80 16.87
N ARG A 238 1.81 15.82 16.93
CA ARG A 238 2.25 17.20 17.14
C ARG A 238 2.96 17.31 18.51
N GLY A 239 4.18 17.84 18.53
CA GLY A 239 4.80 18.28 19.77
C GLY A 239 4.30 19.66 20.16
N ASP A 240 4.41 19.98 21.45
CA ASP A 240 4.00 21.26 21.97
C ASP A 240 4.99 22.33 21.48
N ALA A 241 4.47 23.40 20.87
CA ALA A 241 5.25 24.62 20.65
C ALA A 241 5.59 25.20 22.03
N ARG A 242 6.88 25.31 22.34
CA ARG A 242 7.35 25.98 23.56
C ARG A 242 7.38 27.49 23.39
#